data_AF-A0A352XSZ2-F1
#
_entry.id   AF-A0A352XSZ2-F1
#
_cell.length_a   1.000
_cell.length_b   1.000
_cell.length_c   1.000
_cell.angle_alpha   90.00
_cell.angle_beta   90.00
_cell.angle_gamma   90.00
#
_symmetry.space_group_name_H-M   'P 1'
#
loop_
_entity.id
_entity.type
_entity.pdbx_description
1 polymer ?
#
loop_
_entity_poly.entity_id
_entity_poly.type
_entity_poly.pdbx_seq_one_letter_code
_entity_poly.pdbx_strand_id
1 'polypeptide(L)'
;LQERRDAYRMAGKSLNYYDQANQLPEIKDIREEYNGIHSQVLQDVLRRVEKAFKRFFARWKSGETPGYPRFQGRNRYDSFTYPQGG
;
A
#
# COMPACT_ATOMS: atom_id res chain seq x y z
N LEU A 1 -0.47 4.30 1.80
CA LEU A 1 0.43 5.23 1.06
C LEU A 1 0.81 6.44 1.91
N GLN A 2 -0.16 7.12 2.55
CA GLN A 2 0.12 8.26 3.44
C GLN A 2 1.14 7.90 4.52
N GLU A 3 0.85 6.85 5.30
CA GLU A 3 1.75 6.33 6.34
C GLU A 3 3.20 6.12 5.85
N ARG A 4 3.40 5.50 4.68
CA ARG A 4 4.75 5.29 4.10
C ARG A 4 5.44 6.60 3.74
N ARG A 5 4.69 7.60 3.25
CA ARG A 5 5.22 8.93 2.93
C ARG A 5 5.63 9.66 4.20
N ASP A 6 4.77 9.59 5.23
CA ASP A 6 4.99 10.27 6.50
C ASP A 6 6.12 9.62 7.29
N ALA A 7 6.20 8.29 7.34
CA ALA A 7 7.30 7.55 7.96
C ALA A 7 8.65 7.88 7.31
N TYR A 8 8.69 8.03 5.98
CA TYR A 8 9.90 8.44 5.28
C TYR A 8 10.24 9.92 5.54
N ARG A 9 9.24 10.80 5.52
CA ARG A 9 9.43 12.24 5.74
C ARG A 9 9.85 12.58 7.18
N MET A 10 9.25 11.92 8.17
CA MET A 10 9.45 12.20 9.59
C MET A 10 10.62 11.43 10.18
N ALA A 11 10.82 10.17 9.78
CA ALA A 11 11.78 9.28 10.41
C ALA A 11 12.80 8.68 9.43
N GLY A 12 12.74 8.99 8.13
CA GLY A 12 13.59 8.36 7.11
C GLY A 12 13.30 6.86 6.92
N LYS A 13 12.22 6.34 7.50
CA LYS A 13 11.91 4.91 7.51
C LYS A 13 11.11 4.50 6.29
N SER A 14 11.55 3.43 5.63
CA SER A 14 10.81 2.78 4.55
C SER A 14 10.00 1.61 5.10
N LEU A 15 8.68 1.77 5.16
CA LEU A 15 7.75 0.72 5.59
C LEU A 15 7.46 -0.26 4.44
N ASN A 16 7.39 -1.54 4.78
CA ASN A 16 7.10 -2.63 3.85
C ASN A 16 5.63 -3.10 3.96
N TYR A 17 5.26 -4.10 3.17
CA TYR A 17 3.91 -4.69 3.20
C TYR A 17 3.53 -5.26 4.58
N TYR A 18 4.44 -5.99 5.22
CA TYR A 18 4.17 -6.67 6.50
C TYR A 18 3.95 -5.67 7.62
N ASP A 19 4.72 -4.57 7.65
CA ASP A 19 4.56 -3.50 8.64
C ASP A 19 3.12 -2.94 8.62
N GLN A 20 2.59 -2.69 7.43
CA GLN A 20 1.23 -2.17 7.27
C GLN A 20 0.15 -3.25 7.42
N ALA A 21 0.42 -4.48 7.01
CA ALA A 21 -0.53 -5.58 7.12
C ALA A 21 -0.78 -5.95 8.59
N ASN A 22 0.25 -5.86 9.44
CA ASN A 22 0.14 -6.11 10.87
C ASN A 22 -0.71 -5.05 11.59
N GLN A 23 -0.83 -3.85 11.04
CA GLN A 23 -1.69 -2.79 11.60
C GLN A 23 -3.16 -2.92 11.16
N LEU A 24 -3.47 -3.74 10.15
CA LEU A 24 -4.85 -3.87 9.64
C LEU A 24 -5.88 -4.30 10.69
N PRO A 25 -5.59 -5.23 11.62
CA PRO A 25 -6.53 -5.58 12.69
C PRO A 25 -6.85 -4.38 13.57
N GLU A 26 -5.83 -3.68 14.07
CA GLU A 26 -6.01 -2.48 14.92
C GLU A 26 -6.78 -1.37 14.17
N ILE A 27 -6.49 -1.19 12.88
CA ILE A 27 -7.20 -0.21 12.04
C ILE A 27 -8.69 -0.58 11.88
N LYS A 28 -9.02 -1.87 11.77
CA LYS A 28 -10.41 -2.34 11.69
C LYS A 28 -11.16 -2.14 13.00
N ASP A 29 -10.49 -2.30 14.13
CA ASP A 29 -11.08 -2.04 15.45
C ASP A 29 -11.37 -0.55 15.66
N ILE A 30 -10.49 0.34 15.18
CA ILE A 30 -10.65 1.79 15.29
C ILE A 30 -11.66 2.34 14.26
N ARG A 31 -11.78 1.68 13.09
CA ARG A 31 -12.64 2.11 11.99
C ARG A 31 -13.61 1.02 11.60
N GLU A 32 -14.76 1.04 12.24
CA GLU A 32 -15.85 0.09 11.98
C GLU A 32 -16.30 0.06 10.50
N GLU A 33 -16.13 1.17 9.77
CA GLU A 33 -16.34 1.24 8.30
C GLU A 33 -15.53 0.20 7.51
N TYR A 34 -14.40 -0.27 8.04
CA TYR A 34 -13.54 -1.29 7.43
C TYR A 34 -13.86 -2.72 7.89
N ASN A 35 -14.77 -2.91 8.84
CA ASN A 35 -15.23 -4.25 9.23
C ASN A 35 -16.04 -4.93 8.13
N GLY A 36 -16.83 -4.16 7.37
CA GLY A 36 -17.55 -4.65 6.19
C GLY A 36 -16.65 -4.98 4.98
N ILE A 37 -15.38 -4.57 5.00
CA ILE A 37 -14.44 -4.83 3.90
C ILE A 37 -13.66 -6.11 4.17
N HIS A 38 -13.72 -7.04 3.21
CA HIS A 38 -12.95 -8.28 3.27
C HIS A 38 -11.45 -7.99 3.44
N SER A 39 -10.80 -8.66 4.39
CA SER A 39 -9.38 -8.46 4.71
C SER A 39 -8.46 -8.62 3.50
N GLN A 40 -8.83 -9.51 2.58
CA GLN A 40 -8.12 -9.74 1.32
C GLN A 40 -8.08 -8.50 0.42
N VAL A 41 -9.16 -7.70 0.37
CA VAL A 41 -9.22 -6.47 -0.43
C VAL A 41 -8.24 -5.45 0.14
N LEU A 42 -8.22 -5.27 1.47
CA LEU A 42 -7.27 -4.37 2.14
C LEU A 42 -5.82 -4.81 1.90
N GLN A 43 -5.55 -6.10 2.02
CA GLN A 43 -4.22 -6.66 1.73
C GLN A 43 -3.81 -6.46 0.27
N ASP A 44 -4.73 -6.60 -0.70
CA ASP A 44 -4.42 -6.36 -2.12
C ASP A 44 -4.00 -4.91 -2.36
N VAL A 45 -4.68 -3.92 -1.77
CA VAL A 45 -4.27 -2.51 -1.94
C VAL A 45 -2.89 -2.27 -1.31
N LEU A 46 -2.57 -2.87 -0.16
CA LEU A 46 -1.23 -2.80 0.43
C LEU A 46 -0.17 -3.42 -0.49
N ARG A 47 -0.46 -4.57 -1.12
CA ARG A 47 0.44 -5.22 -2.09
C ARG A 47 0.67 -4.37 -3.34
N ARG A 48 -0.35 -3.65 -3.82
CA ARG A 48 -0.21 -2.72 -4.94
C ARG A 48 0.71 -1.55 -4.59
N VAL A 49 0.57 -1.00 -3.38
CA VAL A 49 1.49 0.04 -2.86
C VAL A 49 2.91 -0.50 -2.80
N GLU A 50 3.11 -1.71 -2.24
CA GLU A 50 4.42 -2.37 -2.18
C GLU A 50 5.06 -2.53 -3.56
N LYS A 51 4.31 -3.00 -4.56
CA LYS A 51 4.80 -3.14 -5.94
C LYS A 51 5.23 -1.79 -6.52
N ALA A 52 4.51 -0.71 -6.25
CA ALA A 52 4.87 0.63 -6.72
C ALA A 52 6.20 1.10 -6.11
N PHE A 53 6.39 0.91 -4.81
CA PHE A 53 7.66 1.23 -4.14
C PHE A 53 8.81 0.34 -4.61
N LYS A 54 8.61 -0.97 -4.78
CA LYS A 54 9.63 -1.86 -5.34
C LYS A 54 10.10 -1.41 -6.72
N ARG A 55 9.17 -1.03 -7.61
CA ARG A 55 9.50 -0.49 -8.94
C ARG A 55 10.24 0.85 -8.86
N PHE A 56 9.82 1.73 -7.95
CA PHE A 56 10.50 2.99 -7.68
C PHE A 56 11.97 2.76 -7.27
N PHE A 57 12.20 1.92 -6.25
CA PHE A 57 13.57 1.63 -5.78
C PHE A 57 14.40 0.86 -6.80
N ALA A 58 13.80 -0.04 -7.59
CA ALA A 58 14.50 -0.76 -8.65
C ALA A 58 15.06 0.21 -9.71
N ARG A 59 14.25 1.17 -10.16
CA ARG A 59 14.68 2.21 -11.12
C ARG A 59 15.70 3.18 -10.53
N TRP A 60 15.54 3.53 -9.26
CA TRP A 60 16.53 4.37 -8.57
C TRP A 60 17.90 3.66 -8.52
N LYS A 61 17.92 2.34 -8.26
CA LYS A 61 19.15 1.54 -8.29
C LYS A 61 19.75 1.37 -9.69
N SER A 62 18.95 1.40 -10.75
CA SER A 62 19.45 1.36 -12.13
C SER A 62 20.00 2.71 -12.63
N GLY A 63 20.00 3.75 -11.79
CA GLY A 63 20.44 5.10 -12.17
C GLY A 63 19.43 5.88 -13.01
N GLU A 64 18.20 5.37 -13.14
CA GLU A 64 17.10 6.11 -13.75
C GLU A 64 16.55 7.16 -12.78
N THR A 65 15.75 8.10 -13.30
CA THR A 65 15.01 9.08 -12.49
C THR A 65 13.55 8.64 -12.35
N PRO A 66 13.20 7.77 -11.38
CA PRO A 66 11.83 7.33 -11.19
C PRO A 66 10.96 8.41 -10.56
N GLY A 67 9.71 8.50 -11.00
CA GLY A 67 8.69 9.27 -10.31
C GLY A 67 8.26 8.59 -9.01
N TYR A 68 8.13 9.36 -7.92
CA TYR A 68 7.69 8.86 -6.62
C TYR A 68 6.26 8.25 -6.68
N PRO A 69 5.96 7.15 -5.97
CA PRO A 69 4.61 6.57 -5.95
C PRO A 69 3.53 7.58 -5.51
N ARG A 70 2.46 7.71 -6.31
CA ARG A 70 1.35 8.66 -6.08
C ARG A 70 0.06 7.94 -5.72
N PHE A 71 -0.84 8.64 -5.05
CA PHE A 71 -2.21 8.17 -4.87
C PHE A 71 -2.85 8.01 -6.25
N GLN A 72 -3.49 6.86 -6.48
CA GLN A 72 -4.27 6.66 -7.69
C GLN A 72 -5.61 7.37 -7.52
N GLY A 73 -6.03 8.11 -8.55
CA GLY A 73 -7.36 8.69 -8.58
C GLY A 73 -8.42 7.60 -8.64
N ARG A 74 -9.63 7.89 -8.15
CA ARG A 74 -10.77 6.96 -8.09
C ARG A 74 -11.03 6.23 -9.41
N ASN A 75 -10.85 6.92 -10.54
CA ASN A 75 -11.10 6.42 -11.91
C ASN A 75 -9.92 5.64 -12.52
N ARG A 76 -8.88 5.34 -11.76
CA ARG A 76 -7.78 4.44 -12.18
C ARG A 76 -7.71 3.18 -11.32
N TYR A 77 -8.72 2.96 -10.49
CA TYR A 77 -8.83 1.82 -9.60
C TYR A 77 -9.92 0.88 -10.13
N ASP A 78 -9.71 0.34 -11.33
CA ASP A 78 -10.74 -0.40 -12.08
C ASP A 78 -10.76 -1.90 -11.75
N SER A 79 -9.93 -2.36 -10.81
CA SER A 79 -9.92 -3.76 -10.36
C SER A 79 -9.58 -3.87 -8.89
N PHE A 80 -10.37 -4.63 -8.14
CA PHE A 80 -9.99 -5.22 -6.86
C PHE A 80 -9.82 -6.73 -7.10
N THR A 81 -8.69 -7.30 -6.67
CA THR A 81 -8.42 -8.72 -6.87
C THR A 81 -8.81 -9.48 -5.60
N TYR A 82 -9.74 -10.42 -5.71
CA TYR A 82 -9.96 -11.44 -4.67
C TYR A 82 -9.01 -12.61 -4.97
N PRO A 83 -7.93 -12.81 -4.20
CA PRO A 83 -7.05 -13.96 -4.39
C PRO A 83 -7.71 -15.29 -4.00
N GLN A 84 -8.90 -15.27 -3.37
CA GLN A 84 -9.71 -16.46 -3.10
C GLN A 84 -11.08 -16.36 -3.80
N GLY A 85 -11.09 -16.57 -5.11
CA GLY A 85 -12.21 -17.23 -5.78
C GLY A 85 -11.71 -18.62 -6.16
N GLY A 86 -12.42 -19.66 -5.75
CA GLY A 86 -12.07 -21.06 -6.04
C GLY A 86 -12.05 -21.40 -7.52
#